data_AF-U7QRR9-F1
#
_entry.id   AF-U7QRR9-F1
#
_cell.length_a   1.000
_cell.length_b   1.000
_cell.length_c   1.000
_cell.angle_alpha   90.00
_cell.angle_beta   90.00
_cell.angle_gamma   90.00
#
_symmetry.space_group_name_H-M   'P 1'
#
loop_
_entity.id
_entity.type
_entity.pdbx_description
1 polymer ?
#
loop_
_entity_poly.entity_id
_entity_poly.type
_entity_poly.pdbx_seq_one_letter_code
_entity_poly.pdbx_strand_id
1 'polypeptide(L)'
;MVKKYNLYSAELNLENINLKSNLPSADDLKKRFKEGSIPLQTDYADLINIADMGRRACGQAPQQNGPGKGLKLGDDGTLNLKMGEISSQDFSPLILEKDILSVDLGSGLVNKANGICVGTGNGIVVNNDNVAVKPANGITVDSNGVSVKPNNGINVDTNGVSVKVKDKTLNVESTGISVRLGWGIKIGDGLDVKASNGINVDSNGVSVKAGNGITVNSSGVSIDPNKVLPRGMIMMFSGSSIPVGWALCDGNNGTPNLIDRFILGGKLSDINGKSNDKASGSINAKEFRISTTNKKLTITIKGTELSLSQIPEHKHIGGMAYYDATGSRYGDIRETKESKQIDNNPGKLDFMSATLGGKRNLFSGNDVGPHYLYTSSTGNGGEHTHAVDANANITPPYYILAFIMKT
;
A
#
# COMPACT_ATOMS: atom_id res chain seq x y z
N MET A 1 138.58 -30.20 -0.11
CA MET A 1 138.93 -29.01 0.70
C MET A 1 137.97 -27.89 0.34
N VAL A 2 137.14 -27.51 1.31
CA VAL A 2 136.35 -26.27 1.53
C VAL A 2 136.39 -25.17 0.43
N LYS A 3 135.23 -24.71 -0.07
CA LYS A 3 134.53 -23.48 0.42
C LYS A 3 133.22 -23.13 -0.32
N LYS A 4 132.20 -22.90 0.52
CA LYS A 4 130.96 -22.13 0.36
C LYS A 4 131.10 -20.89 -0.53
N TYR A 5 130.03 -20.50 -1.24
CA TYR A 5 129.30 -19.25 -0.98
C TYR A 5 127.82 -19.39 -1.36
N ASN A 6 127.00 -18.62 -0.65
CA ASN A 6 125.56 -18.73 -0.49
C ASN A 6 124.86 -17.62 -1.30
N LEU A 7 123.55 -17.83 -1.56
CA LEU A 7 122.50 -16.85 -1.88
C LEU A 7 122.44 -16.29 -3.32
N TYR A 8 121.38 -16.65 -4.05
CA TYR A 8 120.21 -15.78 -4.21
C TYR A 8 119.06 -16.57 -4.86
N SER A 9 117.94 -16.68 -4.16
CA SER A 9 116.65 -17.10 -4.70
C SER A 9 116.15 -16.03 -5.67
N ALA A 10 116.04 -16.37 -6.95
CA ALA A 10 115.26 -15.60 -7.91
C ALA A 10 113.99 -16.39 -8.20
N GLU A 11 112.94 -16.11 -7.43
CA GLU A 11 111.57 -16.30 -7.89
C GLU A 11 111.40 -15.41 -9.12
N LEU A 12 111.55 -16.01 -10.32
CA LEU A 12 111.19 -15.33 -11.56
C LEU A 12 109.67 -15.33 -11.67
N ASN A 13 109.10 -14.25 -11.14
CA ASN A 13 107.72 -13.87 -11.33
C ASN A 13 107.50 -13.59 -12.83
N LEU A 14 106.98 -14.57 -13.55
CA LEU A 14 106.76 -14.55 -15.01
C LEU A 14 105.45 -13.86 -15.44
N GLU A 15 104.79 -13.18 -14.51
CA GLU A 15 103.59 -12.40 -14.81
C GLU A 15 103.98 -10.99 -15.26
N ASN A 16 103.72 -10.69 -16.54
CA ASN A 16 103.90 -9.40 -17.23
C ASN A 16 105.24 -9.18 -17.97
N ILE A 17 105.65 -10.11 -18.82
CA ILE A 17 106.53 -9.77 -19.95
C ILE A 17 105.67 -9.30 -21.12
N ASN A 18 105.76 -8.00 -21.38
CA ASN A 18 105.23 -7.35 -22.58
C ASN A 18 105.97 -7.92 -23.80
N LEU A 19 105.42 -8.96 -24.43
CA LEU A 19 105.98 -9.68 -25.57
C LEU A 19 105.94 -8.81 -26.83
N LYS A 20 106.89 -7.88 -26.98
CA LYS A 20 107.35 -7.50 -28.32
C LYS A 20 108.17 -8.68 -28.85
N SER A 21 107.67 -9.29 -29.92
CA SER A 21 108.15 -10.53 -30.52
C SER A 21 109.57 -10.38 -31.10
N ASN A 22 110.59 -10.62 -30.30
CA ASN A 22 111.94 -10.93 -30.79
C ASN A 22 112.23 -12.45 -30.74
N LEU A 23 111.20 -13.28 -30.63
CA LEU A 23 111.35 -14.72 -30.75
C LEU A 23 111.55 -15.10 -32.22
N PRO A 24 112.50 -15.99 -32.55
CA PRO A 24 112.72 -16.47 -33.91
C PRO A 24 111.48 -17.20 -34.45
N SER A 25 111.28 -17.15 -35.78
CA SER A 25 110.20 -17.90 -36.42
C SER A 25 110.40 -19.42 -36.26
N ALA A 26 109.33 -20.20 -36.42
CA ALA A 26 109.42 -21.66 -36.37
C ALA A 26 110.45 -22.22 -37.38
N ASP A 27 110.56 -21.61 -38.56
CA ASP A 27 111.51 -22.03 -39.59
C ASP A 27 112.95 -21.61 -39.27
N ASP A 28 113.15 -20.47 -38.61
CA ASP A 28 114.47 -20.08 -38.10
C ASP A 28 114.96 -21.04 -37.03
N LEU A 29 114.08 -21.44 -36.11
CA LEU A 29 114.41 -22.48 -35.13
C LEU A 29 114.71 -23.81 -35.82
N LYS A 30 113.89 -24.27 -36.77
CA LYS A 30 114.19 -25.50 -37.54
C LYS A 30 115.55 -25.45 -38.23
N LYS A 31 115.98 -24.31 -38.78
CA LYS A 31 117.31 -24.14 -39.37
C LYS A 31 118.44 -24.21 -38.35
N ARG A 32 118.21 -23.70 -37.13
CA ARG A 32 119.19 -23.75 -36.03
C ARG A 32 119.27 -25.16 -35.42
N PHE A 33 118.18 -25.92 -35.45
CA PHE A 33 118.06 -27.30 -34.95
C PHE A 33 118.22 -28.40 -36.03
N LYS A 34 118.83 -28.10 -37.18
CA LYS A 34 119.07 -29.09 -38.25
C LYS A 34 120.24 -30.02 -37.95
N GLU A 35 120.26 -31.17 -38.62
CA GLU A 35 121.37 -32.13 -38.55
C GLU A 35 122.72 -31.46 -38.85
N GLY A 36 123.73 -31.74 -38.01
CA GLY A 36 125.06 -31.14 -38.08
C GLY A 36 125.19 -29.71 -37.51
N SER A 37 124.10 -29.11 -37.00
CA SER A 37 124.17 -27.82 -36.28
C SER A 37 124.27 -28.03 -34.77
N ILE A 38 124.90 -27.09 -34.06
CA ILE A 38 124.97 -27.07 -32.59
C ILE A 38 124.09 -25.90 -32.12
N PRO A 39 122.84 -26.15 -31.65
CA PRO A 39 121.97 -25.09 -31.14
C PRO A 39 122.57 -24.43 -29.88
N LEU A 40 122.40 -23.12 -29.74
CA LEU A 40 122.90 -22.34 -28.60
C LEU A 40 121.93 -22.37 -27.42
N GLN A 41 122.41 -22.04 -26.22
CA GLN A 41 121.57 -21.91 -25.02
C GLN A 41 120.37 -20.98 -25.24
N THR A 42 120.55 -19.90 -25.99
CA THR A 42 119.48 -18.97 -26.38
C THR A 42 118.44 -19.64 -27.29
N ASP A 43 118.86 -20.53 -28.19
CA ASP A 43 117.94 -21.25 -29.08
C ASP A 43 117.06 -22.24 -28.29
N TYR A 44 117.60 -22.87 -27.24
CA TYR A 44 116.81 -23.69 -26.32
C TYR A 44 115.85 -22.87 -25.45
N ALA A 45 116.31 -21.72 -24.94
CA ALA A 45 115.44 -20.83 -24.18
C ALA A 45 114.28 -20.30 -25.04
N ASP A 46 114.54 -19.90 -26.28
CA ASP A 46 113.54 -19.46 -27.24
C ASP A 46 112.53 -20.58 -27.57
N LEU A 47 113.01 -21.80 -27.81
CA LEU A 47 112.15 -22.96 -28.05
C LEU A 47 111.25 -23.28 -26.85
N ILE A 48 111.80 -23.26 -25.63
CA ILE A 48 111.03 -23.51 -24.39
C ILE A 48 110.00 -22.41 -24.17
N ASN A 49 110.36 -21.15 -24.39
CA ASN A 49 109.43 -20.04 -24.26
C ASN A 49 108.30 -20.15 -25.28
N ILE A 50 108.60 -20.48 -26.55
CA ILE A 50 107.57 -20.70 -27.59
C ILE A 50 106.67 -21.89 -27.23
N ALA A 51 107.23 -22.99 -26.71
CA ALA A 51 106.45 -24.13 -26.25
C ALA A 51 105.58 -23.81 -25.03
N ASP A 52 106.09 -23.08 -24.04
CA ASP A 52 105.34 -22.67 -22.85
C ASP A 52 104.19 -21.71 -23.22
N MET A 53 104.45 -20.79 -24.15
CA MET A 53 103.41 -19.93 -24.73
C MET A 53 102.33 -20.76 -25.44
N GLY A 54 102.70 -21.74 -26.28
CA GLY A 54 101.75 -22.62 -26.97
C GLY A 54 100.88 -23.44 -26.00
N ARG A 55 101.51 -24.00 -24.96
CA ARG A 55 100.83 -24.72 -23.87
C ARG A 55 99.79 -23.84 -23.17
N ARG A 56 100.19 -22.62 -22.76
CA ARG A 56 99.30 -21.66 -22.11
C ARG A 56 98.18 -21.19 -23.04
N ALA A 57 98.47 -20.96 -24.33
CA ALA A 57 97.48 -20.55 -25.33
C ALA A 57 96.38 -21.61 -25.52
N CYS A 58 96.73 -22.89 -25.38
CA CYS A 58 95.77 -23.99 -25.41
C CYS A 58 95.12 -24.26 -24.04
N GLY A 59 95.32 -23.41 -23.04
CA GLY A 59 94.76 -23.54 -21.69
C GLY A 59 95.30 -24.73 -20.88
N GLN A 60 96.49 -25.23 -21.22
CA GLN A 60 97.08 -26.42 -20.59
C GLN A 60 97.87 -26.05 -19.33
N ALA A 61 97.78 -26.84 -18.25
CA ALA A 61 98.71 -26.76 -17.12
C ALA A 61 100.08 -27.40 -17.46
N PRO A 62 101.18 -27.14 -16.71
CA PRO A 62 102.45 -27.82 -16.95
C PRO A 62 102.25 -29.34 -16.93
N GLN A 63 102.82 -30.04 -17.91
CA GLN A 63 102.70 -31.50 -18.09
C GLN A 63 101.29 -32.02 -18.43
N GLN A 64 100.32 -31.16 -18.72
CA GLN A 64 99.00 -31.58 -19.18
C GLN A 64 99.06 -32.04 -20.64
N ASN A 65 98.44 -33.18 -20.94
CA ASN A 65 98.28 -33.69 -22.29
C ASN A 65 96.96 -33.22 -22.89
N GLY A 66 97.02 -32.60 -24.08
CA GLY A 66 95.86 -32.06 -24.77
C GLY A 66 95.37 -30.72 -24.21
N PRO A 67 94.51 -30.00 -24.95
CA PRO A 67 94.06 -28.65 -24.57
C PRO A 67 93.29 -28.62 -23.24
N GLY A 68 93.12 -27.42 -22.67
CA GLY A 68 92.39 -27.17 -21.42
C GLY A 68 90.95 -27.67 -21.47
N LYS A 69 90.32 -27.89 -20.30
CA LYS A 69 89.00 -28.56 -20.20
C LYS A 69 87.88 -27.96 -21.07
N GLY A 70 87.91 -26.66 -21.34
CA GLY A 70 86.92 -25.96 -22.17
C GLY A 70 87.20 -26.03 -23.68
N LEU A 71 88.33 -26.61 -24.09
CA LEU A 71 88.78 -26.68 -25.48
C LEU A 71 88.98 -28.14 -25.90
N LYS A 72 88.92 -28.39 -27.19
CA LYS A 72 89.22 -29.68 -27.83
C LYS A 72 90.03 -29.44 -29.09
N LEU A 73 90.89 -30.39 -29.44
CA LEU A 73 91.49 -30.40 -30.76
C LEU A 73 90.51 -31.12 -31.69
N GLY A 74 90.08 -30.46 -32.77
CA GLY A 74 89.25 -31.07 -33.80
C GLY A 74 90.04 -32.08 -34.62
N ASP A 75 89.33 -32.97 -35.32
CA ASP A 75 89.94 -33.98 -36.20
C ASP A 75 90.67 -33.35 -37.40
N ASP A 76 90.34 -32.08 -37.71
CA ASP A 76 91.01 -31.23 -38.69
C ASP A 76 92.29 -30.55 -38.16
N GLY A 77 92.66 -30.80 -36.89
CA GLY A 77 93.82 -30.22 -36.24
C GLY A 77 93.60 -28.79 -35.71
N THR A 78 92.37 -28.26 -35.75
CA THR A 78 92.07 -26.92 -35.23
C THR A 78 91.67 -26.96 -33.74
N LEU A 79 92.01 -25.91 -32.98
CA LEU A 79 91.61 -25.80 -31.58
C LEU A 79 90.18 -25.23 -31.50
N ASN A 80 89.25 -26.03 -31.01
CA ASN A 80 87.82 -25.73 -30.95
C ASN A 80 87.31 -25.63 -29.50
N LEU A 81 86.16 -25.00 -29.30
CA LEU A 81 85.47 -25.04 -28.01
C LEU A 81 84.93 -26.46 -27.76
N LYS A 82 85.09 -26.97 -26.54
CA LYS A 82 84.58 -28.28 -26.14
C LYS A 82 83.09 -28.16 -25.83
N MET A 83 82.26 -28.44 -26.84
CA MET A 83 80.80 -28.50 -26.72
C MET A 83 80.37 -29.92 -26.29
N GLY A 84 79.49 -30.04 -25.29
CA GLY A 84 78.93 -31.31 -24.82
C GLY A 84 77.70 -31.77 -25.62
N GLU A 85 77.20 -32.98 -25.34
CA GLU A 85 75.94 -33.47 -25.89
C GLU A 85 74.74 -32.74 -25.27
N ILE A 86 73.77 -32.38 -26.11
CA ILE A 86 72.55 -31.68 -25.70
C ILE A 86 71.57 -32.72 -25.14
N SER A 87 71.58 -32.93 -23.83
CA SER A 87 70.68 -33.91 -23.17
C SER A 87 69.98 -33.37 -21.93
N SER A 88 70.32 -32.17 -21.46
CA SER A 88 69.68 -31.53 -20.30
C SER A 88 68.63 -30.51 -20.75
N GLN A 89 67.45 -30.55 -20.12
CA GLN A 89 66.39 -29.54 -20.30
C GLN A 89 66.56 -28.34 -19.36
N ASP A 90 67.51 -28.39 -18.43
CA ASP A 90 67.71 -27.36 -17.41
C ASP A 90 68.54 -26.17 -17.92
N PHE A 91 69.21 -26.33 -19.06
CA PHE A 91 70.11 -25.31 -19.62
C PHE A 91 69.94 -25.19 -21.14
N SER A 92 69.84 -23.96 -21.63
CA SER A 92 70.02 -23.69 -23.07
C SER A 92 71.49 -23.85 -23.42
N PRO A 93 71.85 -24.68 -24.42
CA PRO A 93 73.23 -24.84 -24.82
C PRO A 93 73.76 -23.56 -25.47
N LEU A 94 75.03 -23.25 -25.20
CA LEU A 94 75.83 -22.49 -26.16
C LEU A 94 76.05 -23.41 -27.36
N ILE A 95 75.89 -22.90 -28.57
CA ILE A 95 76.10 -23.63 -29.82
C ILE A 95 76.99 -22.80 -30.74
N LEU A 96 77.81 -23.47 -31.56
CA LEU A 96 78.53 -22.82 -32.65
C LEU A 96 77.72 -23.06 -33.92
N GLU A 97 77.08 -22.01 -34.42
CA GLU A 97 76.23 -22.07 -35.62
C GLU A 97 76.71 -21.00 -36.60
N LYS A 98 77.11 -21.41 -37.80
CA LYS A 98 77.62 -20.50 -38.86
C LYS A 98 78.73 -19.56 -38.35
N ASP A 99 79.71 -20.13 -37.65
CA ASP A 99 80.86 -19.42 -37.04
C ASP A 99 80.50 -18.40 -35.95
N ILE A 100 79.26 -18.42 -35.43
CA ILE A 100 78.81 -17.57 -34.33
C ILE A 100 78.55 -18.43 -33.09
N LEU A 101 79.14 -18.03 -31.97
CA LEU A 101 78.77 -18.59 -30.66
C LEU A 101 77.41 -18.02 -30.25
N SER A 102 76.40 -18.88 -30.25
CA SER A 102 74.99 -18.50 -30.07
C SER A 102 74.33 -19.31 -28.94
N VAL A 103 73.14 -18.89 -28.53
CA VAL A 103 72.28 -19.61 -27.59
C VAL A 103 71.03 -20.06 -28.34
N ASP A 104 70.60 -21.31 -28.15
CA ASP A 104 69.30 -21.75 -28.65
C ASP A 104 68.17 -21.12 -27.81
N LEU A 105 67.28 -20.38 -28.48
CA LEU A 105 66.29 -19.52 -27.83
C LEU A 105 65.01 -20.26 -27.42
N GLY A 106 64.79 -21.48 -27.92
CA GLY A 106 63.58 -22.23 -27.63
C GLY A 106 62.28 -21.46 -27.95
N SER A 107 61.18 -21.80 -27.28
CA SER A 107 59.90 -21.10 -27.43
C SER A 107 59.77 -19.94 -26.44
N GLY A 108 59.24 -18.81 -26.90
CA GLY A 108 58.92 -17.67 -26.03
C GLY A 108 60.05 -16.64 -25.87
N LEU A 109 61.25 -16.91 -26.38
CA LEU A 109 62.30 -15.90 -26.55
C LEU A 109 62.50 -15.58 -28.04
N VAL A 110 62.93 -14.36 -28.33
CA VAL A 110 63.21 -13.87 -29.68
C VAL A 110 64.52 -13.09 -29.70
N ASN A 111 65.33 -13.29 -30.75
CA ASN A 111 66.51 -12.49 -30.98
C ASN A 111 66.14 -11.18 -31.68
N LYS A 112 66.51 -10.04 -31.12
CA LYS A 112 66.35 -8.72 -31.73
C LYS A 112 67.71 -8.05 -31.87
N ALA A 113 67.75 -6.91 -32.55
CA ALA A 113 68.97 -6.14 -32.76
C ALA A 113 69.69 -5.74 -31.46
N ASN A 114 68.95 -5.62 -30.34
CA ASN A 114 69.47 -5.30 -29.02
C ASN A 114 69.64 -6.53 -28.10
N GLY A 115 69.57 -7.74 -28.64
CA GLY A 115 69.77 -8.99 -27.91
C GLY A 115 68.51 -9.85 -27.78
N ILE A 116 68.61 -10.85 -26.89
CA ILE A 116 67.54 -11.82 -26.64
C ILE A 116 66.49 -11.20 -25.72
N CYS A 117 65.22 -11.31 -26.08
CA CYS A 117 64.11 -10.82 -25.26
C CYS A 117 62.92 -11.77 -25.29
N VAL A 118 61.93 -11.53 -24.42
CA VAL A 118 60.68 -12.30 -24.40
C VAL A 118 59.84 -12.01 -25.65
N GLY A 119 59.28 -13.04 -26.25
CA GLY A 119 58.26 -12.92 -27.29
C GLY A 119 56.96 -12.36 -26.70
N THR A 120 56.55 -11.18 -27.15
CA THR A 120 55.46 -10.42 -26.51
C THR A 120 54.08 -11.04 -26.66
N GLY A 121 53.85 -11.82 -27.72
CA GLY A 121 52.51 -12.28 -28.09
C GLY A 121 51.49 -11.13 -28.05
N ASN A 122 50.30 -11.42 -27.51
CA ASN A 122 49.23 -10.41 -27.32
C ASN A 122 49.13 -9.87 -25.89
N GLY A 123 49.70 -10.56 -24.90
CA GLY A 123 49.47 -10.31 -23.47
C GLY A 123 50.65 -9.68 -22.72
N ILE A 124 51.81 -9.54 -23.36
CA ILE A 124 53.03 -9.04 -22.74
C ILE A 124 53.52 -7.80 -23.48
N VAL A 125 54.03 -6.82 -22.73
CA VAL A 125 54.83 -5.70 -23.23
C VAL A 125 56.26 -5.89 -22.73
N VAL A 126 57.22 -5.85 -23.65
CA VAL A 126 58.65 -5.85 -23.30
C VAL A 126 59.17 -4.43 -23.54
N ASN A 127 59.57 -3.78 -22.46
CA ASN A 127 60.20 -2.45 -22.47
C ASN A 127 61.73 -2.60 -22.32
N ASN A 128 62.45 -1.48 -22.36
CA ASN A 128 63.91 -1.50 -22.18
C ASN A 128 64.32 -2.01 -20.79
N ASP A 129 63.56 -1.64 -19.75
CA ASP A 129 63.93 -1.89 -18.36
C ASP A 129 63.10 -3.00 -17.70
N ASN A 130 62.00 -3.45 -18.30
CA ASN A 130 61.13 -4.47 -17.73
C ASN A 130 60.26 -5.21 -18.75
N VAL A 131 59.63 -6.28 -18.26
CA VAL A 131 58.56 -7.01 -18.96
C VAL A 131 57.29 -6.88 -18.12
N ALA A 132 56.18 -6.48 -18.74
CA ALA A 132 54.92 -6.22 -18.08
C ALA A 132 53.75 -6.91 -18.80
N VAL A 133 52.61 -7.06 -18.11
CA VAL A 133 51.36 -7.47 -18.74
C VAL A 133 50.84 -6.31 -19.60
N LYS A 134 50.34 -6.62 -20.80
CA LYS A 134 49.62 -5.68 -21.66
C LYS A 134 48.14 -5.66 -21.24
N PRO A 135 47.66 -4.68 -20.46
CA PRO A 135 46.26 -4.67 -20.04
C PRO A 135 45.34 -4.47 -21.25
N ALA A 136 44.25 -5.24 -21.28
CA ALA A 136 43.08 -4.96 -22.11
C ALA A 136 42.01 -4.24 -21.28
N ASN A 137 40.83 -4.02 -21.88
CA ASN A 137 39.69 -3.46 -21.15
C ASN A 137 39.33 -4.30 -19.93
N GLY A 138 39.04 -3.64 -18.80
CA GLY A 138 38.65 -4.31 -17.55
C GLY A 138 39.83 -4.77 -16.68
N ILE A 139 41.07 -4.53 -17.10
CA ILE A 139 42.28 -4.82 -16.30
C ILE A 139 43.06 -3.53 -16.06
N THR A 140 43.58 -3.38 -14.85
CA THR A 140 44.56 -2.36 -14.47
C THR A 140 45.89 -3.05 -14.17
N VAL A 141 46.99 -2.52 -14.69
CA VAL A 141 48.36 -2.95 -14.36
C VAL A 141 49.09 -1.73 -13.84
N ASP A 142 49.50 -1.73 -12.57
CA ASP A 142 50.18 -0.63 -11.90
C ASP A 142 51.22 -1.13 -10.88
N SER A 143 51.72 -0.25 -10.00
CA SER A 143 52.72 -0.61 -8.98
C SER A 143 52.23 -1.63 -7.95
N ASN A 144 50.91 -1.83 -7.83
CA ASN A 144 50.30 -2.84 -6.97
C ASN A 144 50.09 -4.19 -7.69
N GLY A 145 50.47 -4.28 -8.98
CA GLY A 145 50.36 -5.48 -9.79
C GLY A 145 49.19 -5.43 -10.78
N VAL A 146 48.58 -6.58 -11.02
CA VAL A 146 47.48 -6.74 -11.98
C VAL A 146 46.16 -6.93 -11.24
N SER A 147 45.18 -6.08 -11.53
CA SER A 147 43.86 -6.14 -10.89
C SER A 147 42.73 -5.92 -11.90
N VAL A 148 41.51 -6.26 -11.49
CA VAL A 148 40.30 -5.90 -12.26
C VAL A 148 40.09 -4.40 -12.16
N LYS A 149 39.82 -3.75 -13.29
CA LYS A 149 39.37 -2.36 -13.36
C LYS A 149 37.84 -2.32 -13.18
N PRO A 150 37.31 -2.04 -11.97
CA PRO A 150 35.87 -2.07 -11.76
C PRO A 150 35.17 -0.98 -12.56
N ASN A 151 33.94 -1.29 -12.99
CA ASN A 151 32.95 -0.30 -13.39
C ASN A 151 31.76 -0.37 -12.41
N ASN A 152 30.65 0.29 -12.73
CA ASN A 152 29.43 0.27 -11.94
C ASN A 152 29.00 -1.16 -11.59
N GLY A 153 28.60 -1.37 -10.33
CA GLY A 153 28.13 -2.67 -9.83
C GLY A 153 29.24 -3.62 -9.39
N ILE A 154 30.52 -3.28 -9.59
CA ILE A 154 31.65 -4.09 -9.11
C ILE A 154 32.44 -3.30 -8.08
N ASN A 155 32.81 -3.96 -6.98
CA ASN A 155 33.74 -3.48 -5.99
C ASN A 155 35.01 -4.35 -6.07
N VAL A 156 36.18 -3.72 -6.10
CA VAL A 156 37.48 -4.40 -6.06
C VAL A 156 38.25 -3.79 -4.90
N ASP A 157 38.58 -4.60 -3.91
CA ASP A 157 39.33 -4.19 -2.73
C ASP A 157 40.31 -5.30 -2.28
N THR A 158 40.91 -5.14 -1.10
CA THR A 158 41.88 -6.10 -0.55
C THR A 158 41.31 -7.49 -0.29
N ASN A 159 39.98 -7.63 -0.20
CA ASN A 159 39.30 -8.92 -0.04
C ASN A 159 38.93 -9.56 -1.39
N GLY A 160 39.19 -8.89 -2.51
CA GLY A 160 38.96 -9.39 -3.85
C GLY A 160 37.87 -8.62 -4.62
N VAL A 161 37.12 -9.34 -5.46
CA VAL A 161 36.09 -8.77 -6.33
C VAL A 161 34.71 -9.15 -5.80
N SER A 162 33.84 -8.17 -5.60
CA SER A 162 32.47 -8.37 -5.12
C SER A 162 31.47 -7.48 -5.87
N VAL A 163 30.18 -7.75 -5.67
CA VAL A 163 29.11 -6.90 -6.24
C VAL A 163 28.93 -5.67 -5.36
N LYS A 164 29.01 -4.49 -5.99
CA LYS A 164 28.73 -3.21 -5.35
C LYS A 164 27.23 -2.91 -5.42
N VAL A 165 26.57 -2.97 -4.27
CA VAL A 165 25.15 -2.62 -4.14
C VAL A 165 25.00 -1.14 -3.78
N LYS A 166 24.08 -0.44 -4.44
CA LYS A 166 23.82 0.99 -4.19
C LYS A 166 23.09 1.21 -2.85
N ASP A 167 22.17 0.31 -2.54
CA ASP A 167 21.31 0.36 -1.36
C ASP A 167 21.10 -1.05 -0.79
N LYS A 168 20.19 -1.16 0.18
CA LYS A 168 19.93 -2.39 0.93
C LYS A 168 18.93 -3.34 0.22
N THR A 169 18.63 -3.15 -1.07
CA THR A 169 17.70 -4.03 -1.80
C THR A 169 18.30 -5.40 -2.12
N LEU A 170 19.63 -5.50 -2.18
CA LEU A 170 20.36 -6.75 -2.35
C LEU A 170 21.25 -6.99 -1.12
N ASN A 171 21.30 -8.24 -0.65
CA ASN A 171 22.30 -8.70 0.31
C ASN A 171 23.39 -9.44 -0.49
N VAL A 172 24.65 -9.05 -0.28
CA VAL A 172 25.82 -9.72 -0.85
C VAL A 172 26.59 -10.33 0.31
N GLU A 173 26.60 -11.66 0.38
CA GLU A 173 27.19 -12.44 1.46
C GLU A 173 28.16 -13.49 0.90
N SER A 174 28.95 -14.12 1.77
CA SER A 174 29.88 -15.19 1.34
C SER A 174 29.17 -16.41 0.75
N THR A 175 27.88 -16.58 1.05
CA THR A 175 27.03 -17.67 0.55
C THR A 175 26.34 -17.35 -0.77
N GLY A 176 26.36 -16.07 -1.22
CA GLY A 176 25.77 -15.65 -2.48
C GLY A 176 25.11 -14.28 -2.43
N ILE A 177 24.31 -13.99 -3.46
CA ILE A 177 23.57 -12.74 -3.61
C ILE A 177 22.08 -13.05 -3.47
N SER A 178 21.37 -12.29 -2.64
CA SER A 178 19.93 -12.40 -2.47
C SER A 178 19.23 -11.05 -2.50
N VAL A 179 17.92 -11.05 -2.77
CA VAL A 179 17.08 -9.87 -2.64
C VAL A 179 16.62 -9.73 -1.20
N ARG A 180 16.75 -8.53 -0.63
CA ARG A 180 16.21 -8.23 0.69
C ARG A 180 14.69 -8.08 0.60
N LEU A 181 13.96 -8.88 1.38
CA LEU A 181 12.50 -8.87 1.34
C LEU A 181 11.92 -7.77 2.23
N GLY A 182 10.97 -7.03 1.67
CA GLY A 182 10.10 -6.11 2.41
C GLY A 182 8.80 -6.78 2.87
N TRP A 183 7.83 -5.97 3.28
CA TRP A 183 6.49 -6.48 3.59
C TRP A 183 5.77 -6.94 2.34
N GLY A 184 4.94 -7.97 2.48
CA GLY A 184 4.11 -8.49 1.38
C GLY A 184 4.84 -9.41 0.39
N ILE A 185 6.14 -9.68 0.58
CA ILE A 185 6.92 -10.64 -0.21
C ILE A 185 7.51 -11.71 0.71
N LYS A 186 7.61 -12.95 0.23
CA LYS A 186 8.26 -14.09 0.90
C LYS A 186 9.14 -14.84 -0.10
N ILE A 187 10.03 -15.69 0.42
CA ILE A 187 10.76 -16.66 -0.39
C ILE A 187 9.85 -17.86 -0.65
N GLY A 188 9.71 -18.24 -1.92
CA GLY A 188 9.12 -19.50 -2.38
C GLY A 188 10.03 -20.10 -3.45
N ASP A 189 9.46 -20.58 -4.55
CA ASP A 189 10.24 -20.98 -5.73
C ASP A 189 10.89 -19.76 -6.43
N GLY A 190 10.45 -18.54 -6.07
CA GLY A 190 11.08 -17.28 -6.38
C GLY A 190 10.74 -16.21 -5.34
N LEU A 191 10.35 -15.03 -5.81
CA LEU A 191 9.78 -13.96 -4.97
C LEU A 191 8.26 -14.03 -5.02
N ASP A 192 7.68 -14.61 -3.97
CA ASP A 192 6.24 -14.83 -3.88
C ASP A 192 5.55 -13.71 -3.10
N VAL A 193 4.28 -13.47 -3.40
CA VAL A 193 3.44 -12.60 -2.57
C VAL A 193 3.13 -13.27 -1.23
N LYS A 194 3.48 -12.60 -0.13
CA LYS A 194 3.06 -12.94 1.22
C LYS A 194 1.68 -12.35 1.48
N ALA A 195 0.66 -13.00 0.93
CA ALA A 195 -0.73 -12.58 1.11
C ALA A 195 -1.20 -12.74 2.57
N SER A 196 -2.08 -11.82 2.97
CA SER A 196 -2.86 -11.89 4.20
C SER A 196 -4.34 -12.16 3.85
N ASN A 197 -5.22 -11.94 4.81
CA ASN A 197 -6.66 -12.05 4.60
C ASN A 197 -7.13 -11.16 3.43
N GLY A 198 -8.09 -11.67 2.65
CA GLY A 198 -8.67 -10.95 1.52
C GLY A 198 -7.91 -11.10 0.20
N ILE A 199 -6.72 -11.71 0.20
CA ILE A 199 -5.95 -12.01 -1.01
C ILE A 199 -5.74 -13.52 -1.11
N ASN A 200 -5.98 -14.08 -2.28
CA ASN A 200 -5.63 -15.45 -2.64
C ASN A 200 -4.43 -15.42 -3.59
N VAL A 201 -3.47 -16.31 -3.37
CA VAL A 201 -2.27 -16.45 -4.22
C VAL A 201 -2.13 -17.93 -4.53
N ASP A 202 -2.25 -18.27 -5.80
CA ASP A 202 -2.16 -19.65 -6.30
C ASP A 202 -1.48 -19.68 -7.68
N SER A 203 -1.52 -20.84 -8.35
CA SER A 203 -0.91 -21.05 -9.66
C SER A 203 -1.49 -20.16 -10.78
N ASN A 204 -2.66 -19.56 -10.57
CA ASN A 204 -3.28 -18.63 -11.51
C ASN A 204 -2.94 -17.16 -11.21
N GLY A 205 -2.15 -16.89 -10.16
CA GLY A 205 -1.68 -15.56 -9.80
C GLY A 205 -2.30 -15.03 -8.49
N VAL A 206 -2.43 -13.70 -8.42
CA VAL A 206 -2.95 -12.99 -7.24
C VAL A 206 -4.37 -12.53 -7.50
N SER A 207 -5.30 -12.90 -6.63
CA SER A 207 -6.71 -12.53 -6.75
C SER A 207 -7.32 -12.12 -5.41
N VAL A 208 -8.50 -11.52 -5.45
CA VAL A 208 -9.25 -11.19 -4.24
C VAL A 208 -9.89 -12.47 -3.70
N LYS A 209 -9.64 -12.76 -2.43
CA LYS A 209 -10.36 -13.79 -1.68
C LYS A 209 -11.72 -13.21 -1.26
N ALA A 210 -12.74 -13.46 -2.08
CA ALA A 210 -14.09 -12.94 -1.86
C ALA A 210 -14.67 -13.40 -0.52
N GLY A 211 -15.11 -12.44 0.30
CA GLY A 211 -15.90 -12.70 1.50
C GLY A 211 -17.39 -12.83 1.19
N ASN A 212 -18.22 -12.95 2.24
CA ASN A 212 -19.66 -13.00 2.05
C ASN A 212 -20.18 -11.67 1.48
N GLY A 213 -20.99 -11.72 0.42
CA GLY A 213 -21.52 -10.53 -0.24
C GLY A 213 -20.60 -9.91 -1.30
N ILE A 214 -19.45 -10.51 -1.60
CA ILE A 214 -18.56 -10.08 -2.69
C ILE A 214 -18.52 -11.18 -3.76
N THR A 215 -18.59 -10.79 -5.03
CA THR A 215 -18.34 -11.66 -6.18
C THR A 215 -17.08 -11.20 -6.89
N VAL A 216 -16.25 -12.15 -7.32
CA VAL A 216 -15.04 -11.90 -8.11
C VAL A 216 -15.15 -12.74 -9.38
N ASN A 217 -15.17 -12.10 -10.55
CA ASN A 217 -15.28 -12.77 -11.84
C ASN A 217 -14.55 -11.97 -12.93
N SER A 218 -14.73 -12.34 -14.20
CA SER A 218 -14.10 -11.67 -15.35
C SER A 218 -14.46 -10.19 -15.50
N SER A 219 -15.59 -9.75 -14.93
CA SER A 219 -16.01 -8.35 -14.92
C SER A 219 -15.43 -7.55 -13.74
N GLY A 220 -14.66 -8.20 -12.86
CA GLY A 220 -13.99 -7.57 -11.72
C GLY A 220 -14.56 -7.99 -10.36
N VAL A 221 -14.45 -7.07 -9.38
CA VAL A 221 -14.93 -7.25 -8.00
C VAL A 221 -16.21 -6.45 -7.83
N SER A 222 -17.30 -7.11 -7.44
CA SER A 222 -18.60 -6.47 -7.23
C SER A 222 -19.26 -6.97 -5.95
N ILE A 223 -20.30 -6.26 -5.50
CA ILE A 223 -21.21 -6.81 -4.49
C ILE A 223 -22.01 -7.97 -5.09
N ASP A 224 -22.36 -8.95 -4.27
CA ASP A 224 -23.41 -9.92 -4.55
C ASP A 224 -24.74 -9.34 -4.05
N PRO A 225 -25.56 -8.73 -4.94
CA PRO A 225 -26.79 -8.07 -4.52
C PRO A 225 -27.79 -9.04 -3.90
N ASN A 226 -27.75 -10.34 -4.21
CA ASN A 226 -28.70 -11.30 -3.65
C ASN A 226 -28.37 -11.68 -2.20
N LYS A 227 -27.10 -11.54 -1.81
CA LYS A 227 -26.65 -11.75 -0.42
C LYS A 227 -26.70 -10.48 0.41
N VAL A 228 -26.34 -9.33 -0.17
CA VAL A 228 -26.31 -8.04 0.54
C VAL A 228 -27.71 -7.42 0.63
N LEU A 229 -28.57 -7.65 -0.37
CA LEU A 229 -29.94 -7.16 -0.44
C LEU A 229 -30.88 -8.37 -0.56
N PRO A 230 -31.22 -9.05 0.55
CA PRO A 230 -32.10 -10.21 0.51
C PRO A 230 -33.47 -9.89 -0.09
N ARG A 231 -34.05 -10.87 -0.80
CA ARG A 231 -35.40 -10.79 -1.36
C ARG A 231 -36.41 -10.48 -0.25
N GLY A 232 -37.36 -9.58 -0.55
CA GLY A 232 -38.35 -9.10 0.43
C GLY A 232 -37.95 -7.84 1.18
N MET A 233 -36.70 -7.36 1.04
CA MET A 233 -36.29 -6.05 1.54
C MET A 233 -37.09 -4.95 0.86
N ILE A 234 -37.68 -4.03 1.64
CA ILE A 234 -38.47 -2.90 1.14
C ILE A 234 -37.71 -1.60 1.39
N MET A 235 -37.62 -0.77 0.37
CA MET A 235 -36.96 0.54 0.43
C MET A 235 -37.90 1.65 -0.06
N MET A 236 -37.73 2.84 0.52
CA MET A 236 -38.31 4.07 -0.02
C MET A 236 -37.52 4.51 -1.26
N PHE A 237 -38.22 4.87 -2.33
CA PHE A 237 -37.67 5.14 -3.65
C PHE A 237 -38.27 6.41 -4.24
N SER A 238 -37.41 7.29 -4.75
CA SER A 238 -37.76 8.59 -5.35
C SER A 238 -37.48 8.67 -6.86
N GLY A 239 -37.06 7.57 -7.49
CA GLY A 239 -36.76 7.54 -8.92
C GLY A 239 -38.00 7.38 -9.80
N SER A 240 -37.83 7.65 -11.09
CA SER A 240 -38.92 7.63 -12.09
C SER A 240 -39.20 6.23 -12.67
N SER A 241 -38.25 5.30 -12.58
CA SER A 241 -38.38 3.93 -13.11
C SER A 241 -37.87 2.91 -12.10
N ILE A 242 -38.64 1.84 -11.88
CA ILE A 242 -38.26 0.77 -10.95
C ILE A 242 -36.98 0.07 -11.45
N PRO A 243 -35.89 0.03 -10.65
CA PRO A 243 -34.66 -0.60 -11.09
C PRO A 243 -34.80 -2.11 -11.32
N VAL A 244 -33.97 -2.67 -12.21
CA VAL A 244 -33.93 -4.11 -12.45
C VAL A 244 -33.67 -4.86 -11.13
N GLY A 245 -34.43 -5.93 -10.90
CA GLY A 245 -34.35 -6.73 -9.68
C GLY A 245 -35.16 -6.18 -8.49
N TRP A 246 -35.99 -5.15 -8.72
CA TRP A 246 -36.96 -4.60 -7.77
C TRP A 246 -38.37 -4.59 -8.37
N ALA A 247 -39.38 -4.56 -7.52
CA ALA A 247 -40.78 -4.40 -7.90
C ALA A 247 -41.47 -3.33 -7.02
N LEU A 248 -42.47 -2.64 -7.56
CA LEU A 248 -43.29 -1.72 -6.78
C LEU A 248 -44.14 -2.50 -5.76
N CYS A 249 -44.27 -1.98 -4.54
CA CYS A 249 -45.14 -2.53 -3.50
C CYS A 249 -46.61 -2.16 -3.75
N ASP A 250 -47.20 -2.73 -4.80
CA ASP A 250 -48.57 -2.48 -5.26
C ASP A 250 -49.54 -3.65 -5.02
N GLY A 251 -49.03 -4.78 -4.52
CA GLY A 251 -49.81 -6.01 -4.32
C GLY A 251 -49.62 -7.06 -5.43
N ASN A 252 -48.95 -6.70 -6.52
CA ASN A 252 -48.62 -7.61 -7.61
C ASN A 252 -47.26 -8.28 -7.37
N ASN A 253 -46.99 -9.37 -8.11
CA ASN A 253 -45.71 -10.08 -8.10
C ASN A 253 -45.22 -10.52 -6.70
N GLY A 254 -46.15 -10.79 -5.79
CA GLY A 254 -45.86 -11.19 -4.40
C GLY A 254 -45.38 -10.06 -3.49
N THR A 255 -45.48 -8.79 -3.93
CA THR A 255 -45.20 -7.63 -3.09
C THR A 255 -46.42 -7.29 -2.21
N PRO A 256 -46.24 -6.69 -1.01
CA PRO A 256 -47.35 -6.10 -0.28
C PRO A 256 -47.84 -4.83 -1.00
N ASN A 257 -49.14 -4.53 -0.93
CA ASN A 257 -49.67 -3.26 -1.41
C ASN A 257 -49.52 -2.17 -0.33
N LEU A 258 -48.51 -1.30 -0.49
CA LEU A 258 -48.19 -0.20 0.42
C LEU A 258 -48.61 1.18 -0.11
N ILE A 259 -49.27 1.23 -1.27
CA ILE A 259 -49.76 2.49 -1.86
C ILE A 259 -50.83 3.11 -0.95
N ASP A 260 -50.64 4.40 -0.65
CA ASP A 260 -51.48 5.22 0.23
C ASP A 260 -51.65 4.64 1.66
N ARG A 261 -50.62 3.95 2.15
CA ARG A 261 -50.58 3.37 3.49
C ARG A 261 -49.41 3.91 4.30
N PHE A 262 -49.67 4.11 5.59
CA PHE A 262 -48.62 4.36 6.56
C PHE A 262 -47.99 3.03 7.02
N ILE A 263 -46.68 3.02 7.22
CA ILE A 263 -45.94 1.83 7.66
C ILE A 263 -45.95 1.75 9.18
N LEU A 264 -46.51 0.66 9.71
CA LEU A 264 -46.55 0.37 11.14
C LEU A 264 -45.55 -0.74 11.48
N GLY A 265 -44.69 -0.50 12.46
CA GLY A 265 -43.79 -1.54 12.98
C GLY A 265 -44.57 -2.65 13.69
N GLY A 266 -44.22 -3.90 13.44
CA GLY A 266 -44.89 -5.09 14.00
C GLY A 266 -43.93 -6.26 14.24
N LYS A 267 -44.46 -7.41 14.63
CA LYS A 267 -43.68 -8.66 14.81
C LYS A 267 -43.58 -9.43 13.50
N LEU A 268 -42.67 -10.39 13.41
CA LEU A 268 -42.53 -11.26 12.24
C LEU A 268 -43.82 -12.03 11.90
N SER A 269 -44.58 -12.42 12.93
CA SER A 269 -45.90 -13.06 12.78
C SER A 269 -46.96 -12.16 12.16
N ASP A 270 -46.77 -10.84 12.22
CA ASP A 270 -47.76 -9.85 11.82
C ASP A 270 -47.50 -9.35 10.39
N ILE A 271 -46.48 -9.89 9.70
CA ILE A 271 -46.15 -9.55 8.32
C ILE A 271 -47.39 -9.74 7.43
N ASN A 272 -47.62 -8.78 6.53
CA ASN A 272 -48.79 -8.63 5.66
C ASN A 272 -50.10 -8.21 6.36
N GLY A 273 -50.10 -8.02 7.68
CA GLY A 273 -51.20 -7.38 8.40
C GLY A 273 -51.45 -5.96 7.89
N LYS A 274 -52.70 -5.61 7.60
CA LYS A 274 -53.10 -4.30 7.08
C LYS A 274 -54.53 -3.93 7.45
N SER A 275 -54.79 -2.63 7.61
CA SER A 275 -56.15 -2.09 7.66
C SER A 275 -56.82 -2.19 6.28
N ASN A 276 -58.16 -2.25 6.26
CA ASN A 276 -58.90 -2.16 5.00
C ASN A 276 -58.80 -0.74 4.40
N ASP A 277 -58.92 0.27 5.26
CA ASP A 277 -58.86 1.68 4.87
C ASP A 277 -57.45 2.11 4.45
N LYS A 278 -57.38 3.03 3.48
CA LYS A 278 -56.17 3.71 2.97
C LYS A 278 -56.39 5.22 2.95
N ALA A 279 -55.32 6.01 2.85
CA ALA A 279 -55.47 7.39 2.44
C ALA A 279 -56.00 7.47 1.00
N SER A 280 -56.68 8.56 0.65
CA SER A 280 -57.27 8.75 -0.67
C SER A 280 -57.22 10.21 -1.09
N GLY A 281 -57.48 10.54 -2.35
CA GLY A 281 -57.38 11.90 -2.88
C GLY A 281 -56.25 12.07 -3.90
N SER A 282 -56.04 13.31 -4.35
CA SER A 282 -55.00 13.66 -5.32
C SER A 282 -53.61 13.65 -4.67
N ILE A 283 -52.56 13.64 -5.50
CA ILE A 283 -51.16 13.54 -5.02
C ILE A 283 -50.77 14.63 -4.01
N ASN A 284 -51.33 15.83 -4.14
CA ASN A 284 -51.05 16.98 -3.26
C ASN A 284 -52.16 17.22 -2.21
N ALA A 285 -53.18 16.37 -2.16
CA ALA A 285 -54.30 16.48 -1.24
C ALA A 285 -54.83 15.10 -0.80
N LYS A 286 -53.92 14.17 -0.47
CA LYS A 286 -54.26 12.92 0.21
C LYS A 286 -54.82 13.20 1.59
N GLU A 287 -55.90 12.49 1.90
CA GLU A 287 -56.60 12.58 3.18
C GLU A 287 -56.97 11.17 3.68
N PHE A 288 -56.89 10.99 4.99
CA PHE A 288 -57.43 9.86 5.72
C PHE A 288 -58.53 10.38 6.66
N ARG A 289 -59.77 10.03 6.33
CA ARG A 289 -60.95 10.40 7.12
C ARG A 289 -61.47 9.22 7.92
N ILE A 290 -61.90 9.51 9.14
CA ILE A 290 -62.56 8.54 10.01
C ILE A 290 -64.05 8.86 10.01
N SER A 291 -64.88 7.92 9.55
CA SER A 291 -66.32 7.99 9.77
C SER A 291 -66.64 7.57 11.21
N THR A 292 -67.41 8.39 11.92
CA THR A 292 -67.87 8.10 13.29
C THR A 292 -69.03 7.12 13.35
N THR A 293 -69.59 6.71 12.19
CA THR A 293 -70.73 5.79 12.13
C THR A 293 -70.41 4.41 12.72
N ASN A 294 -69.13 4.01 12.79
CA ASN A 294 -68.69 2.71 13.36
C ASN A 294 -67.35 2.74 14.12
N LYS A 295 -66.83 3.92 14.50
CA LYS A 295 -65.53 4.06 15.20
C LYS A 295 -65.68 4.99 16.41
N LYS A 296 -65.03 4.64 17.53
CA LYS A 296 -65.04 5.48 18.75
C LYS A 296 -64.18 6.72 18.52
N LEU A 297 -64.79 7.84 18.16
CA LEU A 297 -64.17 9.17 18.22
C LEU A 297 -64.75 9.91 19.43
N THR A 298 -63.93 10.12 20.46
CA THR A 298 -64.35 10.92 21.62
C THR A 298 -64.15 12.39 21.30
N ILE A 299 -65.25 13.14 21.15
CA ILE A 299 -65.23 14.59 20.98
C ILE A 299 -65.70 15.23 22.28
N THR A 300 -64.78 15.89 22.99
CA THR A 300 -65.10 16.59 24.24
C THR A 300 -65.59 18.00 23.91
N ILE A 301 -66.90 18.22 24.01
CA ILE A 301 -67.50 19.56 23.88
C ILE A 301 -67.54 20.19 25.28
N LYS A 302 -66.98 21.40 25.43
CA LYS A 302 -67.02 22.14 26.71
C LYS A 302 -68.47 22.57 27.04
N GLY A 303 -68.76 22.72 28.33
CA GLY A 303 -70.08 23.18 28.79
C GLY A 303 -70.47 24.53 28.19
N THR A 304 -71.77 24.73 27.94
CA THR A 304 -72.36 25.99 27.47
C THR A 304 -73.13 26.65 28.60
N GLU A 305 -72.86 27.93 28.83
CA GLU A 305 -73.67 28.78 29.70
C GLU A 305 -74.89 29.25 28.91
N LEU A 306 -76.10 28.98 29.42
CA LEU A 306 -77.33 29.39 28.77
C LEU A 306 -77.55 30.89 28.96
N SER A 307 -77.84 31.60 27.87
CA SER A 307 -78.29 32.99 27.94
C SER A 307 -79.75 33.07 28.40
N LEU A 308 -80.17 34.25 28.90
CA LEU A 308 -81.55 34.53 29.28
C LEU A 308 -82.58 34.22 28.16
N SER A 309 -82.17 34.33 26.89
CA SER A 309 -83.03 34.03 25.74
C SER A 309 -83.29 32.53 25.51
N GLN A 310 -82.38 31.68 25.99
CA GLN A 310 -82.40 30.22 25.84
C GLN A 310 -83.12 29.51 27.00
N ILE A 311 -83.44 30.25 28.07
CA ILE A 311 -84.29 29.75 29.15
C ILE A 311 -85.75 29.68 28.63
N PRO A 312 -86.50 28.60 28.92
CA PRO A 312 -87.90 28.47 28.50
C PRO A 312 -88.76 29.66 28.97
N GLU A 313 -89.75 30.01 28.16
CA GLU A 313 -90.76 31.01 28.53
C GLU A 313 -91.50 30.53 29.79
N HIS A 314 -91.51 31.36 30.83
CA HIS A 314 -92.23 31.08 32.05
C HIS A 314 -92.87 32.35 32.63
N LYS A 315 -93.95 32.17 33.41
CA LYS A 315 -94.63 33.23 34.17
C LYS A 315 -94.87 32.75 35.61
N HIS A 316 -94.91 33.69 36.55
CA HIS A 316 -95.25 33.38 37.93
C HIS A 316 -96.76 33.58 38.16
N ILE A 317 -97.34 32.72 39.00
CA ILE A 317 -98.75 32.78 39.43
C ILE A 317 -98.77 33.22 40.90
N GLY A 318 -99.51 34.27 41.21
CA GLY A 318 -99.71 34.75 42.58
C GLY A 318 -100.56 33.77 43.40
N GLY A 319 -100.26 33.64 44.69
CA GLY A 319 -100.84 32.59 45.56
C GLY A 319 -102.25 32.84 46.09
N MET A 320 -102.84 34.04 45.88
CA MET A 320 -104.18 34.38 46.38
C MET A 320 -105.17 34.58 45.23
N ALA A 321 -106.39 34.06 45.40
CA ALA A 321 -107.50 34.22 44.47
C ALA A 321 -108.27 35.51 44.74
N TYR A 322 -108.67 36.21 43.69
CA TYR A 322 -109.45 37.44 43.75
C TYR A 322 -110.78 37.30 42.98
N TYR A 323 -111.80 37.99 43.48
CA TYR A 323 -113.08 38.15 42.77
C TYR A 323 -112.89 39.08 41.56
N ASP A 324 -113.38 38.65 40.40
CA ASP A 324 -113.13 39.22 39.08
C ASP A 324 -113.39 40.73 38.97
N ALA A 325 -114.39 41.24 39.68
CA ALA A 325 -114.86 42.61 39.56
C ALA A 325 -114.31 43.58 40.63
N THR A 326 -113.75 43.08 41.75
CA THR A 326 -113.43 43.95 42.91
C THR A 326 -112.09 43.68 43.59
N GLY A 327 -111.35 42.63 43.19
CA GLY A 327 -110.10 42.25 43.85
C GLY A 327 -108.81 42.67 43.13
N SER A 328 -108.87 43.33 41.98
CA SER A 328 -107.69 43.69 41.19
C SER A 328 -107.80 45.11 40.60
N ARG A 329 -106.72 45.89 40.76
CA ARG A 329 -106.60 47.37 40.68
C ARG A 329 -106.98 48.07 39.36
N TYR A 330 -107.46 47.39 38.32
CA TYR A 330 -107.66 48.01 36.99
C TYR A 330 -109.12 48.14 36.55
N GLY A 331 -110.03 48.53 37.45
CA GLY A 331 -111.43 48.83 37.13
C GLY A 331 -112.13 49.73 38.16
N ASP A 332 -111.90 51.04 38.03
CA ASP A 332 -112.62 52.21 38.53
C ASP A 332 -113.49 52.13 39.82
N ILE A 333 -112.98 52.69 40.93
CA ILE A 333 -113.83 53.35 41.94
C ILE A 333 -113.15 54.59 42.52
N ARG A 334 -113.95 55.65 42.60
CA ARG A 334 -113.63 57.05 42.93
C ARG A 334 -112.92 57.22 44.27
N GLU A 335 -111.87 58.03 44.26
CA GLU A 335 -111.07 58.45 45.42
C GLU A 335 -111.95 58.93 46.59
N THR A 336 -111.92 58.19 47.69
CA THR A 336 -112.18 58.77 49.02
C THR A 336 -110.90 58.65 49.82
N LYS A 337 -110.51 59.73 50.52
CA LYS A 337 -109.23 59.92 51.24
C LYS A 337 -108.98 58.96 52.44
N GLU A 338 -109.59 57.78 52.45
CA GLU A 338 -109.32 56.74 53.46
C GLU A 338 -108.85 55.45 52.76
N SER A 339 -107.65 54.99 53.14
CA SER A 339 -107.06 53.74 52.68
C SER A 339 -107.96 52.56 53.08
N LYS A 340 -108.53 51.86 52.09
CA LYS A 340 -109.22 50.59 52.32
C LYS A 340 -108.18 49.46 52.37
N GLN A 341 -107.90 48.95 53.57
CA GLN A 341 -107.14 47.71 53.75
C GLN A 341 -108.10 46.52 53.75
N ILE A 342 -107.65 45.36 53.25
CA ILE A 342 -108.34 44.09 53.51
C ILE A 342 -108.12 43.79 55.00
N ASP A 343 -109.12 44.04 55.84
CA ASP A 343 -109.12 43.63 57.24
C ASP A 343 -109.48 42.13 57.28
N ASN A 344 -108.51 41.31 57.69
CA ASN A 344 -108.62 39.85 57.75
C ASN A 344 -108.93 39.40 59.19
N ASN A 345 -109.82 40.12 59.89
CA ASN A 345 -110.30 39.76 61.21
C ASN A 345 -111.60 38.95 61.10
N PRO A 346 -111.60 37.65 61.45
CA PRO A 346 -112.71 36.73 61.17
C PRO A 346 -114.04 37.04 61.90
N GLY A 347 -114.05 38.00 62.83
CA GLY A 347 -115.23 38.38 63.61
C GLY A 347 -116.03 39.59 63.08
N LYS A 348 -115.62 40.23 61.97
CA LYS A 348 -116.33 41.39 61.41
C LYS A 348 -116.74 41.16 59.96
N LEU A 349 -117.96 41.59 59.64
CA LEU A 349 -118.53 41.55 58.29
C LEU A 349 -118.12 42.83 57.54
N ASP A 350 -117.13 42.74 56.64
CA ASP A 350 -116.40 43.90 56.10
C ASP A 350 -116.79 44.37 54.69
N PHE A 351 -117.80 43.74 54.06
CA PHE A 351 -118.33 44.23 52.78
C PHE A 351 -119.83 44.54 52.87
N MET A 352 -120.20 45.80 52.65
CA MET A 352 -121.60 46.22 52.45
C MET A 352 -122.00 45.97 50.99
N SER A 353 -123.02 45.14 50.78
CA SER A 353 -123.70 45.06 49.49
C SER A 353 -124.79 46.14 49.41
N ALA A 354 -124.66 47.07 48.47
CA ALA A 354 -125.63 48.15 48.26
C ALA A 354 -127.01 47.62 47.82
N THR A 355 -127.09 46.39 47.30
CA THR A 355 -128.30 45.82 46.68
C THR A 355 -129.15 44.99 47.65
N LEU A 356 -128.61 44.54 48.80
CA LEU A 356 -129.30 43.62 49.71
C LEU A 356 -129.25 44.02 51.20
N GLY A 357 -128.76 45.23 51.52
CA GLY A 357 -128.96 45.85 52.84
C GLY A 357 -128.32 45.15 54.05
N GLY A 358 -127.38 44.22 53.85
CA GLY A 358 -126.71 43.48 54.94
C GLY A 358 -125.21 43.25 54.70
N LYS A 359 -124.44 43.12 55.79
CA LYS A 359 -122.97 42.89 55.77
C LYS A 359 -122.65 41.40 55.46
N ARG A 360 -121.58 41.10 54.70
CA ARG A 360 -121.12 39.71 54.40
C ARG A 360 -119.68 39.42 54.84
N ASN A 361 -119.34 38.12 54.98
CA ASN A 361 -117.98 37.60 55.22
C ASN A 361 -117.07 37.78 53.99
N LEU A 362 -115.78 38.07 54.22
CA LEU A 362 -114.71 38.18 53.21
C LEU A 362 -114.48 36.87 52.43
N PHE A 363 -114.84 35.73 53.02
CA PHE A 363 -114.81 34.41 52.38
C PHE A 363 -116.25 33.89 52.27
N SER A 364 -116.92 34.11 51.13
CA SER A 364 -118.18 33.43 50.82
C SER A 364 -117.90 32.10 50.13
N GLY A 365 -118.62 31.04 50.51
CA GLY A 365 -118.42 29.68 50.01
C GLY A 365 -118.52 29.53 48.49
N ASN A 366 -117.78 28.55 47.96
CA ASN A 366 -117.66 28.11 46.56
C ASN A 366 -117.85 29.21 45.52
N ASP A 367 -116.80 30.01 45.31
CA ASP A 367 -116.71 30.88 44.16
C ASP A 367 -116.28 30.07 42.93
N VAL A 368 -117.09 30.06 41.87
CA VAL A 368 -116.94 29.15 40.72
C VAL A 368 -116.03 29.73 39.61
N GLY A 369 -115.20 30.73 39.95
CA GLY A 369 -114.27 31.36 39.00
C GLY A 369 -113.19 32.25 39.64
N PRO A 370 -112.29 31.72 40.47
CA PRO A 370 -111.22 32.52 41.07
C PRO A 370 -110.21 33.02 40.01
N HIS A 371 -109.91 34.33 40.03
CA HIS A 371 -108.85 34.90 39.19
C HIS A 371 -107.54 35.03 39.98
N TYR A 372 -106.43 34.60 39.39
CA TYR A 372 -105.08 34.76 39.93
C TYR A 372 -104.32 35.85 39.19
N LEU A 373 -103.50 36.61 39.92
CA LEU A 373 -102.57 37.55 39.32
C LEU A 373 -101.38 36.79 38.72
N TYR A 374 -100.96 37.16 37.51
CA TYR A 374 -99.79 36.58 36.84
C TYR A 374 -98.78 37.68 36.50
N THR A 375 -97.48 37.36 36.52
CA THR A 375 -96.49 38.21 35.87
C THR A 375 -96.59 38.07 34.34
N SER A 376 -96.02 39.01 33.60
CA SER A 376 -95.76 38.79 32.17
C SER A 376 -94.86 37.58 32.00
N SER A 377 -95.06 36.81 30.92
CA SER A 377 -94.11 35.77 30.53
C SER A 377 -92.75 36.38 30.20
N THR A 378 -91.66 35.72 30.60
CA THR A 378 -90.29 36.10 30.23
C THR A 378 -89.50 34.84 29.86
N GLY A 379 -88.53 34.99 28.95
CA GLY A 379 -87.84 33.87 28.29
C GLY A 379 -88.47 33.56 26.93
N ASN A 380 -87.68 33.00 26.01
CA ASN A 380 -88.13 32.72 24.62
C ASN A 380 -87.84 31.26 24.18
N GLY A 381 -87.17 30.45 25.01
CA GLY A 381 -86.79 29.08 24.65
C GLY A 381 -85.95 28.99 23.37
N GLY A 382 -85.14 30.00 23.07
CA GLY A 382 -84.34 30.05 21.86
C GLY A 382 -83.40 28.85 21.73
N GLU A 383 -83.22 28.36 20.51
CA GLU A 383 -82.33 27.24 20.25
C GLU A 383 -80.88 27.56 20.67
N HIS A 384 -80.17 26.53 21.14
CA HIS A 384 -78.72 26.56 21.24
C HIS A 384 -78.16 25.30 20.56
N THR A 385 -77.06 25.47 19.83
CA THR A 385 -76.48 24.39 19.05
C THR A 385 -75.01 24.20 19.41
N HIS A 386 -74.60 22.93 19.45
CA HIS A 386 -73.20 22.55 19.48
C HIS A 386 -72.86 21.95 18.11
N ALA A 387 -72.09 22.69 17.30
CA ALA A 387 -71.66 22.18 16.01
C ALA A 387 -70.50 21.20 16.19
N VAL A 388 -70.74 19.93 15.84
CA VAL A 388 -69.69 18.92 15.69
C VAL A 388 -69.69 18.45 14.25
N ASP A 389 -68.76 18.97 13.46
CA ASP A 389 -68.44 18.38 12.16
C ASP A 389 -67.57 17.14 12.40
N ALA A 390 -68.19 15.97 12.33
CA ALA A 390 -67.56 14.68 12.62
C ALA A 390 -66.63 14.17 11.50
N ASN A 391 -66.21 15.02 10.56
CA ASN A 391 -65.23 14.70 9.51
C ASN A 391 -63.82 15.23 9.85
N ALA A 392 -63.19 14.67 10.88
CA ALA A 392 -61.80 15.01 11.19
C ALA A 392 -60.84 14.37 10.17
N ASN A 393 -60.20 15.19 9.33
CA ASN A 393 -59.02 14.79 8.57
C ASN A 393 -57.82 14.71 9.52
N ILE A 394 -57.21 13.54 9.64
CA ILE A 394 -56.08 13.30 10.56
C ILE A 394 -54.75 13.09 9.85
N THR A 395 -54.64 13.54 8.60
CA THR A 395 -53.45 13.32 7.77
C THR A 395 -52.34 14.32 8.15
N PRO A 396 -51.17 13.86 8.59
CA PRO A 396 -50.02 14.74 8.79
C PRO A 396 -49.51 15.30 7.44
N PRO A 397 -48.76 16.42 7.43
CA PRO A 397 -48.00 16.83 6.25
C PRO A 397 -47.12 15.68 5.76
N TYR A 398 -47.09 15.44 4.44
CA TYR A 398 -46.43 14.28 3.86
C TYR A 398 -45.63 14.62 2.59
N TYR A 399 -44.67 13.75 2.28
CA TYR A 399 -43.97 13.68 1.00
C TYR A 399 -44.08 12.23 0.49
N ILE A 400 -44.44 12.06 -0.78
CA ILE A 400 -44.71 10.72 -1.34
C ILE A 400 -43.43 10.12 -1.91
N LEU A 401 -43.03 8.98 -1.35
CA LEU A 401 -42.03 8.07 -1.91
C LEU A 401 -42.71 6.77 -2.32
N ALA A 402 -42.25 6.15 -3.40
CA ALA A 402 -42.66 4.81 -3.74
C ALA A 402 -41.99 3.82 -2.77
N PHE A 403 -42.69 2.74 -2.41
CA PHE A 403 -42.05 1.60 -1.77
C PHE A 403 -41.75 0.55 -2.82
N ILE A 404 -40.50 0.11 -2.90
CA ILE A 404 -40.07 -0.96 -3.80
C ILE A 404 -39.51 -2.11 -3.00
N MET A 405 -39.76 -3.34 -3.45
CA MET A 405 -39.31 -4.57 -2.81
C MET A 405 -38.28 -5.27 -3.71
N LYS A 406 -37.18 -5.74 -3.12
CA LYS A 406 -36.21 -6.57 -3.82
C LYS A 406 -36.89 -7.88 -4.22
N THR A 407 -36.91 -8.18 -5.51
CA THR A 407 -37.41 -9.43 -6.08
C THR A 407 -36.29 -10.43 -6.27
#